data_AF-X1JYG9-F1
#
_entry.id   AF-X1JYG9-F1
#
_cell.length_a   1.000
_cell.length_b   1.000
_cell.length_c   1.000
_cell.angle_alpha   90.00
_cell.angle_beta   90.00
_cell.angle_gamma   90.00
#
_symmetry.space_group_name_H-M   'P 1'
#
loop_
_entity.id
_entity.type
_entity.pdbx_description
1 polymer ?
#
loop_
_entity_poly.entity_id
_entity_poly.type
_entity_poly.pdbx_seq_one_letter_code
_entity_poly.pdbx_strand_id
1 'polypeptide(L)'
;MRWRILRDVVAVLSLGWMSTFQVQIAMRRLYALKNKTTRDILEELESEKAVAQERDDKSQVFKWGATAEGVAFWIGKTENIPASIVQVAVTSANVNE
;
A
#
# COMPACT_ATOMS: atom_id res chain seq x y z
N MET A 1 12.79 12.57 1.44
CA MET A 1 12.72 11.17 0.95
C MET A 1 11.53 10.41 1.56
N ARG A 2 11.29 10.50 2.89
CA ARG A 2 10.15 9.85 3.58
C ARG A 2 8.77 10.14 2.98
N TRP A 3 8.48 11.40 2.65
CA TRP A 3 7.23 11.82 1.99
C TRP A 3 6.88 10.99 0.75
N ARG A 4 7.88 10.70 -0.09
CA ARG A 4 7.68 9.91 -1.31
C ARG A 4 7.35 8.45 -1.01
N ILE A 5 7.94 7.89 0.05
CA ILE A 5 7.66 6.52 0.49
C ILE A 5 6.21 6.40 0.98
N LEU A 6 5.76 7.33 1.82
CA LEU A 6 4.38 7.37 2.32
C LEU A 6 3.38 7.45 1.18
N ARG A 7 3.58 8.42 0.27
CA ARG A 7 2.78 8.55 -0.95
C ARG A 7 2.73 7.26 -1.76
N ASP A 8 3.87 6.60 -1.94
CA ASP A 8 3.96 5.41 -2.79
C ASP A 8 3.31 4.18 -2.13
N VAL A 9 3.26 4.10 -0.79
CA VAL A 9 2.46 3.09 -0.07
C VAL A 9 0.98 3.31 -0.36
N VAL A 10 0.49 4.55 -0.25
CA VAL A 10 -0.92 4.89 -0.57
C VAL A 10 -1.20 4.59 -2.04
N ALA A 11 -0.26 4.89 -2.96
CA ALA A 11 -0.40 4.58 -4.37
C ALA A 11 -0.52 3.07 -4.63
N VAL A 12 0.34 2.25 -4.03
CA VAL A 12 0.25 0.79 -4.15
C VAL A 12 -1.11 0.27 -3.66
N LEU A 13 -1.55 0.75 -2.50
CA LEU A 13 -2.81 0.31 -1.87
C LEU A 13 -4.07 0.87 -2.54
N SER A 14 -3.95 1.94 -3.34
CA SER A 14 -5.04 2.47 -4.16
C SER A 14 -5.32 1.63 -5.41
N LEU A 15 -4.37 0.77 -5.81
CA LEU A 15 -4.47 -0.08 -6.98
C LEU A 15 -4.95 -1.50 -6.65
N GLY A 16 -5.01 -1.86 -5.37
CA GLY A 16 -5.51 -3.15 -4.92
C GLY A 16 -5.34 -3.37 -3.42
N TRP A 17 -6.28 -4.12 -2.86
CA TRP A 17 -6.24 -4.55 -1.46
C TRP A 17 -5.21 -5.66 -1.28
N MET A 18 -4.29 -5.49 -0.34
CA MET A 18 -3.13 -6.37 -0.18
C MET A 18 -2.94 -6.84 1.26
N SER A 19 -2.51 -8.08 1.46
CA SER A 19 -2.10 -8.53 2.79
C SER A 19 -0.82 -7.81 3.23
N THR A 20 -0.53 -7.79 4.54
CA THR A 20 0.72 -7.22 5.07
C THR A 20 1.96 -7.80 4.39
N PHE A 21 1.95 -9.10 4.06
CA PHE A 21 3.02 -9.77 3.34
C PHE A 21 3.23 -9.20 1.93
N GLN A 22 2.15 -9.03 1.17
CA GLN A 22 2.19 -8.48 -0.19
C GLN A 22 2.68 -7.02 -0.20
N VAL A 23 2.25 -6.21 0.77
CA VAL A 23 2.75 -4.83 0.92
C VAL A 23 4.24 -4.82 1.24
N GLN A 24 4.72 -5.72 2.11
CA GLN A 24 6.14 -5.85 2.41
C GLN A 24 6.97 -6.20 1.17
N ILE A 25 6.46 -7.06 0.29
CA ILE A 25 7.09 -7.37 -0.99
C ILE A 25 7.14 -6.13 -1.89
N ALA A 26 6.02 -5.42 -2.03
CA ALA A 26 5.95 -4.20 -2.85
C ALA A 26 6.97 -3.16 -2.39
N MET A 27 7.01 -2.89 -1.08
CA MET A 27 7.89 -1.87 -0.52
C MET A 27 9.36 -2.28 -0.50
N ARG A 28 9.65 -3.58 -0.43
CA ARG A 28 11.01 -4.08 -0.63
C ARG A 28 11.48 -3.89 -2.07
N ARG A 29 10.60 -4.08 -3.07
CA ARG A 29 10.92 -3.88 -4.49
C ARG A 29 11.16 -2.40 -4.83
N LEU A 30 10.36 -1.50 -4.29
CA LEU A 30 10.48 -0.06 -4.59
C LEU A 30 11.62 0.62 -3.83
N TYR A 31 11.82 0.26 -2.56
CA TYR A 31 12.62 1.05 -1.62
C TYR A 31 13.54 0.22 -0.73
N ALA A 32 13.63 -1.11 -0.93
CA ALA A 32 14.40 -2.02 -0.08
C ALA A 32 14.04 -1.91 1.42
N LEU A 33 12.77 -1.61 1.73
CA LEU A 33 12.34 -1.45 3.12
C LEU A 33 12.33 -2.79 3.87
N LYS A 34 12.68 -2.71 5.16
CA LYS A 34 12.57 -3.82 6.11
C LYS A 34 11.10 -4.00 6.50
N ASN A 35 10.73 -5.23 6.82
CA ASN A 35 9.36 -5.61 7.19
C ASN A 35 8.80 -4.77 8.36
N LYS A 36 9.63 -4.49 9.38
CA LYS A 36 9.24 -3.64 10.52
C LYS A 36 8.89 -2.23 10.04
N THR A 37 9.79 -1.61 9.28
CA THR A 37 9.58 -0.25 8.74
C THR A 37 8.32 -0.15 7.89
N THR A 38 8.00 -1.18 7.09
CA THR A 38 6.74 -1.21 6.33
C THR A 38 5.52 -1.24 7.24
N ARG A 39 5.55 -2.00 8.34
CA ARG A 39 4.44 -2.04 9.31
C ARG A 39 4.28 -0.70 10.03
N ASP A 40 5.38 -0.13 10.51
CA ASP A 40 5.37 1.18 11.17
C ASP A 40 4.73 2.26 10.26
N ILE A 41 5.01 2.21 8.95
CA ILE A 41 4.42 3.11 7.95
C ILE A 41 2.91 2.85 7.74
N LEU A 42 2.49 1.58 7.72
CA LEU A 42 1.06 1.25 7.56
C LEU A 42 0.25 1.74 8.76
N GLU A 43 0.77 1.55 9.97
CA GLU A 43 0.14 2.02 11.22
C GLU A 43 0.06 3.56 11.27
N GLU A 44 1.13 4.26 10.84
CA GLU A 44 1.13 5.72 10.70
C GLU A 44 0.05 6.19 9.72
N LEU A 45 0.02 5.64 8.51
CA LEU A 45 -0.95 6.01 7.47
C LEU A 45 -2.39 5.66 7.86
N GLU A 46 -2.59 4.59 8.62
CA GLU A 46 -3.91 4.22 9.16
C GLU A 46 -4.36 5.21 10.24
N SER A 47 -3.45 5.66 11.10
CA SER A 47 -3.75 6.69 12.10
C SER A 47 -4.15 8.03 11.46
N GLU A 48 -3.63 8.31 10.26
CA GLU A 48 -3.99 9.45 9.42
C GLU A 48 -5.23 9.22 8.55
N LYS A 49 -5.83 8.02 8.61
CA LYS A 49 -6.95 7.58 7.76
C LYS A 49 -6.65 7.58 6.26
N ALA A 50 -5.38 7.59 5.87
CA ALA A 50 -4.97 7.51 4.47
C ALA A 50 -5.12 6.08 3.91
N VAL A 51 -5.02 5.07 4.78
CA VAL A 51 -5.26 3.66 4.48
C VAL A 51 -6.15 3.06 5.57
N ALA A 52 -6.75 1.90 5.28
CA ALA A 52 -7.53 1.14 6.23
C ALA A 52 -7.13 -0.34 6.18
N GLN A 53 -7.16 -1.00 7.33
CA GLN A 53 -7.10 -2.45 7.42
C GLN A 53 -8.50 -3.04 7.55
N GLU A 54 -8.85 -3.96 6.68
CA GLU A 54 -10.12 -4.70 6.73
C GLU A 54 -9.87 -6.21 6.70
N ARG A 55 -10.74 -6.97 7.36
CA ARG A 55 -10.70 -8.42 7.28
C ARG A 55 -11.44 -8.87 6.03
N ASP A 56 -10.74 -9.57 5.15
CA ASP A 56 -11.37 -10.15 3.96
C ASP A 56 -12.19 -11.38 4.37
N ASP A 57 -13.52 -11.30 4.24
CA ASP A 57 -14.44 -12.37 4.66
C ASP A 57 -14.16 -13.71 3.97
N LYS A 58 -13.59 -13.69 2.75
CA LYS A 58 -13.31 -14.91 1.99
C LYS A 58 -12.07 -15.63 2.48
N SER A 59 -10.97 -14.89 2.65
CA SER A 59 -9.68 -15.47 3.07
C SER A 59 -9.50 -15.48 4.58
N GLN A 60 -10.34 -14.75 5.33
CA GLN A 60 -10.19 -14.47 6.76
C GLN A 60 -8.89 -13.72 7.11
N VAL A 61 -8.17 -13.21 6.11
CA VAL A 61 -6.89 -12.48 6.25
C VAL A 61 -7.15 -10.98 6.26
N PHE A 62 -6.40 -10.25 7.10
CA PHE A 62 -6.41 -8.79 7.10
C PHE A 62 -5.69 -8.23 5.86
N LYS A 63 -6.36 -7.34 5.14
CA LYS A 63 -5.85 -6.63 3.97
C LYS A 63 -5.88 -5.13 4.19
N TRP A 64 -4.93 -4.47 3.57
CA TRP A 64 -4.79 -3.02 3.56
C TRP A 64 -5.31 -2.47 2.24
N GLY A 65 -5.98 -1.33 2.29
CA GLY A 65 -6.44 -0.58 1.13
C GLY A 65 -6.32 0.92 1.37
N ALA A 66 -6.12 1.70 0.31
CA ALA A 66 -6.13 3.16 0.43
C ALA A 66 -7.57 3.68 0.54
N THR A 67 -7.79 4.69 1.38
CA THR A 67 -9.09 5.37 1.47
C THR A 67 -9.22 6.42 0.37
N ALA A 68 -10.45 6.85 0.07
CA ALA A 68 -10.68 7.93 -0.89
C ALA A 68 -10.00 9.25 -0.44
N GLU A 69 -10.03 9.53 0.87
CA GLU A 69 -9.37 10.70 1.48
C GLU A 69 -7.85 10.62 1.32
N GLY A 70 -7.26 9.45 1.59
CA GLY A 70 -5.84 9.21 1.39
C GLY A 70 -5.40 9.39 -0.06
N VAL A 71 -6.15 8.85 -1.01
CA VAL A 71 -5.87 9.03 -2.44
C VAL A 71 -5.95 10.49 -2.84
N ALA A 72 -7.00 11.21 -2.42
CA ALA A 72 -7.17 12.62 -2.75
C ALA A 72 -6.02 13.48 -2.21
N PHE A 73 -5.58 13.23 -0.97
CA PHE A 73 -4.49 13.99 -0.35
C PHE A 73 -3.11 13.65 -0.93
N TRP A 74 -2.76 12.37 -1.01
CA TRP A 74 -1.40 11.94 -1.35
C TRP A 74 -1.14 11.92 -2.86
N ILE A 75 -2.16 11.64 -3.66
CA ILE A 75 -2.03 11.34 -5.10
C ILE A 75 -2.84 12.33 -5.96
N GLY A 76 -3.98 12.81 -5.45
CA GLY A 76 -4.96 13.59 -6.18
C GLY A 76 -5.86 12.73 -7.05
N LYS A 77 -5.28 12.00 -8.02
CA LYS A 77 -5.99 11.05 -8.91
C LYS A 77 -5.14 9.82 -9.17
N THR A 78 -5.75 8.64 -9.23
CA THR A 78 -5.04 7.37 -9.47
C THR A 78 -4.36 7.31 -10.84
N GLU A 79 -4.84 8.06 -11.82
CA GLU A 79 -4.23 8.24 -13.15
C GLU A 79 -2.82 8.86 -13.09
N ASN A 80 -2.50 9.58 -12.01
CA ASN A 80 -1.20 10.21 -11.81
C ASN A 80 -0.14 9.22 -11.28
N ILE A 81 -0.53 7.98 -10.97
CA ILE A 81 0.39 6.99 -10.40
C ILE A 81 1.37 6.53 -11.48
N PRO A 82 2.70 6.60 -11.24
CA PRO A 82 3.68 6.14 -12.22
C PRO A 82 3.49 4.67 -12.59
N ALA A 83 3.63 4.34 -13.88
CA ALA A 83 3.47 2.98 -14.40
C ALA A 83 4.36 1.94 -13.68
N SER A 84 5.54 2.34 -13.21
CA SER A 84 6.41 1.47 -12.42
C SER A 84 5.79 1.06 -11.07
N ILE A 85 5.07 1.96 -10.41
CA ILE A 85 4.33 1.65 -9.17
C ILE A 85 3.15 0.75 -9.50
N VAL A 86 2.44 1.01 -10.60
CA VAL A 86 1.35 0.14 -11.07
C VAL A 86 1.85 -1.29 -11.27
N GLN A 87 2.98 -1.45 -11.96
CA GLN A 87 3.58 -2.76 -12.18
C GLN A 87 3.93 -3.46 -10.85
N VAL A 88 4.54 -2.75 -9.90
CA VAL A 88 4.87 -3.33 -8.59
C VAL A 88 3.62 -3.73 -7.83
N ALA A 89 2.57 -2.90 -7.82
CA ALA A 89 1.33 -3.20 -7.13
C ALA A 89 0.69 -4.48 -7.68
N VAL A 90 0.51 -4.56 -9.00
CA VAL A 90 -0.04 -5.76 -9.67
C VAL A 90 0.82 -6.99 -9.41
N THR A 91 2.15 -6.87 -9.52
CA THR A 91 3.05 -8.02 -9.34
C THR A 91 3.08 -8.49 -7.89
N SER A 92 2.83 -7.61 -6.92
CA SER A 92 2.86 -7.95 -5.49
C SER A 92 1.52 -8.49 -4.99
N ALA A 93 0.40 -7.99 -5.51
CA ALA A 93 -0.95 -8.45 -5.18
C ALA A 93 -1.24 -9.90 -5.61
N ASN A 94 -0.52 -10.40 -6.61
CA ASN A 94 -0.67 -11.76 -7.14
C ASN A 94 0.28 -12.78 -6.50
N VAL A 95 1.09 -12.38 -5.52
CA VAL A 95 1.94 -13.32 -4.79
C VAL A 95 1.07 -14.08 -3.79
N ASN A 96 1.06 -15.40 -3.89
CA ASN A 96 0.50 -16.29 -2.89
C ASN A 96 1.50 -16.48 -1.75
N GLU A 97 1.00 -16.49 -0.52
CA GLU A 97 1.79 -16.78 0.69
C GLU A 97 2.15 -18.25 0.80
#